data_AF-A0A821LCR9-F1
#
_entry.id   AF-A0A821LCR9-F1
#
_cell.length_a   1.000
_cell.length_b   1.000
_cell.length_c   1.000
_cell.angle_alpha   90.00
_cell.angle_beta   90.00
_cell.angle_gamma   90.00
#
_symmetry.space_group_name_H-M   'P 1'
#
loop_
_entity.id
_entity.type
_entity.pdbx_description
1 polymer ?
#
loop_
_entity_poly.entity_id
_entity_poly.type
_entity_poly.pdbx_seq_one_letter_code
_entity_poly.pdbx_strand_id
1 'polypeptide(L)'
;MRDKNDFASVFTALGIEDRIEYGTFNKLCEQLLNEQCNVREKVHDMIINNREKIDKVPDLEQSRLKVLLIDEVDVFLSDKYYGGMYTPSVYLRNPLIKALLDEIWKNRTLKGLNYVKPLPAYRNCATQYNHWLFLFDEAIKDMLAALQSYQSSTYLVQDDKIVYVEGESIVDNVVRGYDTVWAYYYEHQKGN
;
A
#
# COMPACT_ATOMS: atom_id res chain seq x y z
N MET A 1 -10.94 -24.74 6.05
CA MET A 1 -10.84 -25.83 5.04
C MET A 1 -11.46 -27.14 5.53
N ARG A 2 -11.41 -27.44 6.83
CA ARG A 2 -12.10 -28.59 7.43
C ARG A 2 -13.63 -28.54 7.25
N ASP A 3 -14.28 -27.44 7.65
CA ASP A 3 -15.75 -27.35 7.58
C ASP A 3 -16.28 -27.36 6.14
N LYS A 4 -15.54 -26.79 5.19
CA LYS A 4 -15.90 -26.87 3.76
C LYS A 4 -16.09 -28.31 3.30
N ASN A 5 -15.20 -29.21 3.73
CA ASN A 5 -15.25 -30.61 3.36
C ASN A 5 -16.38 -31.33 4.11
N ASP A 6 -16.59 -30.99 5.38
CA ASP A 6 -17.61 -31.61 6.24
C ASP A 6 -19.03 -31.31 5.74
N PHE A 7 -19.27 -30.13 5.16
CA PHE A 7 -20.58 -29.72 4.60
C PHE A 7 -20.73 -29.91 3.09
N ALA A 8 -19.70 -30.40 2.39
CA ALA A 8 -19.71 -30.54 0.93
C ALA A 8 -20.94 -31.32 0.43
N SER A 9 -21.28 -32.43 1.09
CA SER A 9 -22.43 -33.27 0.73
C SER A 9 -23.77 -32.53 0.81
N VAL A 10 -23.93 -31.63 1.79
CA VAL A 10 -25.12 -30.78 1.94
C VAL A 10 -25.19 -29.76 0.81
N PHE A 11 -24.05 -29.16 0.44
CA PHE A 11 -23.98 -28.17 -0.63
C PHE A 11 -24.28 -28.77 -2.00
N THR A 12 -23.76 -29.97 -2.27
CA THR A 12 -24.08 -30.71 -3.48
C THR A 12 -25.55 -31.10 -3.52
N ALA A 13 -26.13 -31.58 -2.40
CA ALA A 13 -27.55 -31.94 -2.33
C ALA A 13 -28.49 -30.74 -2.55
N LEU A 14 -28.08 -29.55 -2.11
CA LEU A 14 -28.82 -28.29 -2.32
C LEU A 14 -28.50 -27.61 -3.67
N GLY A 15 -27.52 -28.11 -4.43
CA GLY A 15 -27.10 -27.53 -5.71
C GLY A 15 -26.52 -26.12 -5.59
N ILE A 16 -25.80 -25.84 -4.50
CA ILE A 16 -25.20 -24.51 -4.21
C ILE A 16 -23.68 -24.55 -4.03
N GLU A 17 -23.04 -25.70 -4.27
CA GLU A 17 -21.61 -25.88 -4.07
C GLU A 17 -20.76 -24.87 -4.85
N ASP A 18 -21.19 -24.51 -6.06
CA ASP A 18 -20.59 -23.50 -6.94
C ASP A 18 -20.74 -22.06 -6.42
N ARG A 19 -21.56 -21.86 -5.38
CA ARG A 19 -21.94 -20.54 -4.85
C ARG A 19 -21.36 -20.25 -3.47
N ILE A 20 -20.64 -21.21 -2.89
CA ILE A 20 -20.12 -21.09 -1.52
C ILE A 20 -18.63 -20.76 -1.56
N GLU A 21 -18.31 -19.58 -1.03
CA GLU A 21 -16.94 -19.13 -0.87
C GLU A 21 -16.51 -19.25 0.59
N TYR A 22 -15.43 -20.00 0.81
CA TYR A 22 -14.76 -20.09 2.10
C TYR A 22 -13.44 -19.32 2.05
N GLY A 23 -13.20 -18.51 3.07
CA GLY A 23 -11.97 -17.76 3.21
C GLY A 23 -11.85 -17.15 4.61
N THR A 24 -10.67 -16.62 4.90
CA THR A 24 -10.53 -15.66 6.00
C THR A 24 -11.31 -14.40 5.65
N PHE A 25 -11.71 -13.64 6.67
CA PHE A 25 -12.41 -12.37 6.46
C PHE A 25 -11.69 -11.46 5.45
N ASN A 26 -10.37 -11.29 5.62
CA ASN A 26 -9.55 -10.49 4.70
C ASN A 26 -9.59 -10.99 3.26
N LYS A 27 -9.56 -12.31 3.04
CA LYS A 27 -9.62 -12.88 1.70
C LYS A 27 -10.99 -12.63 1.06
N LEU A 28 -12.07 -12.84 1.80
CA LEU A 28 -13.43 -12.60 1.33
C LEU A 28 -13.67 -11.11 1.03
N CYS A 29 -13.19 -10.20 1.90
CA CYS A 29 -13.23 -8.77 1.65
C CYS A 29 -12.43 -8.37 0.41
N GLU A 30 -11.23 -8.92 0.23
CA GLU A 30 -10.39 -8.67 -0.95
C GLU A 30 -11.09 -9.14 -2.24
N GLN A 31 -11.72 -10.31 -2.22
CA GLN A 31 -12.49 -10.82 -3.36
C GLN A 31 -13.71 -9.95 -3.65
N LEU A 32 -14.44 -9.54 -2.62
CA LEU A 32 -15.60 -8.65 -2.75
C LEU A 32 -15.21 -7.28 -3.33
N LEU A 33 -14.13 -6.68 -2.83
CA LEU A 33 -13.63 -5.38 -3.30
C LEU A 33 -13.16 -5.43 -4.75
N ASN A 34 -12.55 -6.55 -5.15
CA ASN A 34 -12.03 -6.70 -6.51
C ASN A 34 -13.00 -7.40 -7.48
N GLU A 35 -14.25 -7.65 -7.07
CA GLU A 35 -15.23 -8.40 -7.86
C GLU A 35 -15.46 -7.76 -9.23
N GLN A 36 -15.54 -6.43 -9.29
CA GLN A 36 -15.73 -5.70 -10.53
C GLN A 36 -14.42 -5.41 -11.23
N CYS A 37 -13.39 -5.03 -10.47
CA CYS A 37 -12.06 -4.81 -11.02
C CYS A 37 -11.00 -4.89 -9.92
N ASN A 38 -9.78 -5.26 -10.29
CA ASN A 38 -8.65 -5.16 -9.37
C ASN A 38 -8.32 -3.68 -9.10
N VAL A 39 -8.69 -3.19 -7.91
CA VAL A 39 -8.59 -1.78 -7.55
C VAL A 39 -7.13 -1.30 -7.58
N ARG A 40 -6.19 -2.12 -7.09
CA ARG A 40 -4.77 -1.74 -7.01
C ARG A 40 -4.15 -1.61 -8.40
N GLU A 41 -4.42 -2.58 -9.27
CA GLU A 41 -3.93 -2.56 -10.66
C GLU A 41 -4.50 -1.37 -11.42
N LYS A 42 -5.82 -1.12 -11.30
CA LYS A 42 -6.45 0.01 -11.98
C LYS A 42 -5.94 1.36 -11.51
N VAL A 43 -5.75 1.57 -10.21
CA VAL A 43 -5.17 2.80 -9.67
C VAL A 43 -3.71 2.96 -10.09
N HIS A 44 -2.93 1.88 -10.03
CA HIS A 44 -1.55 1.88 -10.51
C HIS A 44 -1.45 2.29 -11.98
N ASP A 45 -2.24 1.64 -12.84
CA ASP A 45 -2.25 1.91 -14.28
C ASP A 45 -2.76 3.31 -14.58
N MET A 46 -3.75 3.79 -13.83
CA MET A 46 -4.27 5.14 -13.95
C MET A 46 -3.18 6.18 -13.67
N ILE A 47 -2.39 6.00 -12.61
CA ILE A 47 -1.31 6.94 -12.26
C ILE A 47 -0.13 6.81 -13.24
N ILE A 48 0.33 5.58 -13.53
CA ILE A 48 1.48 5.34 -14.42
C ILE A 48 1.24 5.84 -15.84
N ASN A 49 0.01 5.68 -16.35
CA ASN A 49 -0.39 6.15 -17.67
C ASN A 49 -0.95 7.58 -17.66
N ASN A 50 -0.86 8.28 -16.52
CA ASN A 50 -1.32 9.66 -16.34
C ASN A 50 -2.77 9.89 -16.83
N ARG A 51 -3.67 8.97 -16.49
CA ARG A 51 -5.12 9.06 -16.77
C ARG A 51 -5.83 9.53 -15.51
N GLU A 52 -6.95 10.24 -15.65
CA GLU A 52 -7.79 10.66 -14.50
C GLU A 52 -9.04 9.81 -14.33
N LYS A 53 -9.33 8.96 -15.32
CA LYS A 53 -10.53 8.12 -15.34
C LYS A 53 -10.12 6.67 -15.53
N ILE A 54 -10.77 5.81 -14.76
CA ILE A 54 -10.70 4.37 -14.95
C ILE A 54 -11.68 4.03 -16.08
N ASP A 55 -11.24 3.19 -17.02
CA ASP A 55 -12.10 2.69 -18.08
C ASP A 55 -13.32 2.00 -17.46
N LYS A 56 -14.51 2.24 -18.02
CA LYS A 56 -15.73 1.59 -17.53
C LYS A 56 -15.52 0.08 -17.53
N VAL A 57 -15.66 -0.52 -16.36
CA VAL A 57 -15.82 -1.97 -16.27
C VAL A 57 -17.13 -2.30 -17.00
N PRO A 58 -17.16 -3.33 -17.87
CA PRO A 58 -18.42 -3.80 -18.43
C PRO A 58 -19.42 -4.02 -17.29
N ASP A 59 -20.71 -3.71 -17.52
CA ASP A 59 -21.75 -4.09 -16.56
C ASP A 59 -21.70 -5.61 -16.42
N LEU A 60 -21.09 -6.08 -15.33
CA LEU A 60 -21.20 -7.46 -14.89
C LEU A 60 -22.67 -7.67 -14.53
N GLU A 61 -23.20 -8.84 -14.85
CA GLU A 61 -24.60 -9.18 -14.57
C GLU A 61 -24.99 -8.80 -13.14
N GLN A 62 -26.24 -8.36 -12.95
CA GLN A 62 -26.80 -7.93 -11.66
C GLN A 62 -26.23 -8.77 -10.51
N SER A 63 -25.50 -8.11 -9.60
CA SER A 63 -24.89 -8.81 -8.48
C SER A 63 -25.99 -9.48 -7.66
N ARG A 64 -25.94 -10.81 -7.58
CA ARG A 64 -26.86 -11.58 -6.74
C ARG A 64 -26.65 -11.19 -5.28
N LEU A 65 -27.72 -11.25 -4.49
CA LEU A 65 -27.64 -11.05 -3.04
C LEU A 65 -26.64 -12.04 -2.43
N LYS A 66 -25.64 -11.50 -1.72
CA LYS A 66 -24.63 -12.27 -0.99
C LYS A 66 -24.93 -12.21 0.49
N VAL A 67 -24.75 -13.34 1.18
CA VAL A 67 -24.90 -13.46 2.63
C VAL A 67 -23.54 -13.87 3.20
N LEU A 68 -23.07 -13.12 4.19
CA LEU A 68 -21.85 -13.44 4.93
C LEU A 68 -22.23 -14.22 6.20
N LEU A 69 -21.69 -15.42 6.34
CA LEU A 69 -21.83 -16.24 7.54
C LEU A 69 -20.50 -16.25 8.30
N ILE A 70 -20.56 -15.95 9.59
CA ILE A 70 -19.40 -15.88 10.48
C ILE A 70 -19.69 -16.80 11.66
N ASP A 71 -18.75 -17.71 11.95
CA ASP A 71 -18.87 -18.66 13.06
C ASP A 71 -18.49 -17.99 14.40
N GLU A 72 -17.27 -17.49 14.51
CA GLU A 72 -16.73 -16.83 15.72
C GLU A 72 -16.94 -15.31 15.67
N VAL A 73 -18.12 -14.86 16.11
CA VAL A 73 -18.49 -13.43 16.11
C VAL A 73 -17.61 -12.60 17.06
N ASP A 74 -17.17 -13.15 18.18
CA ASP A 74 -16.28 -12.49 19.13
C ASP A 74 -14.88 -12.24 18.55
N VAL A 75 -14.32 -13.21 17.83
CA VAL A 75 -13.05 -13.03 17.09
C VAL A 75 -13.21 -11.97 16.01
N PHE A 76 -14.34 -11.98 15.29
CA PHE A 76 -14.67 -10.96 14.30
C PHE A 76 -14.79 -9.55 14.91
N LEU A 77 -15.33 -9.43 16.13
CA LEU A 77 -15.47 -8.15 16.84
C LEU A 77 -14.20 -7.67 17.55
N SER A 78 -13.09 -8.38 17.42
CA SER A 78 -11.81 -7.93 17.98
C SER A 78 -11.27 -6.68 17.27
N ASP A 79 -10.40 -5.93 17.95
CA ASP A 79 -9.75 -4.71 17.42
C ASP A 79 -9.01 -4.95 16.09
N LYS A 80 -8.60 -6.19 15.83
CA LYS A 80 -7.94 -6.58 14.58
C LYS A 80 -8.85 -6.49 13.35
N TYR A 81 -10.16 -6.62 13.53
CA TYR A 81 -11.11 -6.70 12.42
C TYR A 81 -12.19 -5.62 12.50
N TYR A 82 -12.89 -5.49 13.63
CA TYR A 82 -14.01 -4.55 13.75
C TYR A 82 -13.57 -3.09 13.97
N GLY A 83 -12.34 -2.88 14.43
CA GLY A 83 -11.69 -1.55 14.51
C GLY A 83 -10.61 -1.31 13.44
N GLY A 84 -10.26 -2.32 12.65
CA GLY A 84 -9.21 -2.24 11.64
C GLY A 84 -9.70 -1.51 10.39
N MET A 85 -8.96 -0.50 9.93
CA MET A 85 -9.15 0.04 8.59
C MET A 85 -8.48 -0.86 7.56
N TYR A 86 -9.27 -1.39 6.63
CA TYR A 86 -8.73 -1.96 5.41
C TYR A 86 -8.35 -0.82 4.46
N THR A 87 -7.05 -0.63 4.23
CA THR A 87 -6.53 0.42 3.35
C THR A 87 -5.87 -0.21 2.12
N PRO A 88 -6.58 -0.31 0.99
CA PRO A 88 -5.97 -0.78 -0.24
C PRO A 88 -4.94 0.25 -0.71
N SER A 89 -3.68 -0.18 -0.81
CA SER A 89 -2.57 0.66 -1.28
C SER A 89 -1.82 -0.04 -2.42
N VAL A 90 -1.15 0.75 -3.23
CA VAL A 90 -0.31 0.27 -4.33
C VAL A 90 1.04 0.99 -4.34
N TYR A 91 2.09 0.24 -4.63
CA TYR A 91 3.43 0.79 -4.74
C TYR A 91 3.70 1.28 -6.16
N LEU A 92 3.99 2.56 -6.31
CA LEU A 92 4.44 3.15 -7.58
C LEU A 92 5.95 2.98 -7.71
N ARG A 93 6.39 2.03 -8.55
CA ARG A 93 7.80 1.80 -8.84
C ARG A 93 8.15 2.43 -10.19
N ASN A 94 8.88 3.55 -10.17
CA ASN A 94 9.35 4.18 -11.40
C ASN A 94 10.76 4.79 -11.21
N PRO A 95 11.69 4.61 -12.16
CA PRO A 95 13.04 5.20 -12.12
C PRO A 95 13.07 6.73 -11.92
N LEU A 96 12.08 7.47 -12.44
CA LEU A 96 11.98 8.92 -12.24
C LEU A 96 11.74 9.28 -10.77
N ILE A 97 10.92 8.50 -10.07
CA ILE A 97 10.65 8.70 -8.63
C ILE A 97 11.93 8.44 -7.83
N LYS A 98 12.67 7.38 -8.19
CA LYS A 98 13.98 7.10 -7.59
C LYS A 98 14.97 8.24 -7.85
N ALA A 99 15.05 8.74 -9.10
CA ALA A 99 15.92 9.86 -9.44
C ALA A 99 15.57 11.14 -8.65
N LEU A 100 14.28 11.37 -8.37
CA LEU A 100 13.84 12.46 -7.50
C LEU A 100 14.30 12.28 -6.05
N LEU A 101 14.16 11.07 -5.49
CA LEU A 101 14.68 10.74 -4.16
C LEU A 101 16.20 10.95 -4.08
N ASP A 102 16.94 10.46 -5.08
CA ASP A 102 18.40 10.63 -5.18
C ASP A 102 18.79 12.12 -5.20
N GLU A 103 18.06 12.94 -5.94
CA GLU A 103 18.33 14.37 -6.07
C GLU A 103 18.02 15.15 -4.78
N ILE A 104 16.90 14.82 -4.12
CA ILE A 104 16.54 15.38 -2.81
C ILE A 104 17.60 14.99 -1.77
N TRP A 105 18.04 13.73 -1.78
CA TRP A 105 19.06 13.22 -0.86
C TRP A 105 20.44 13.88 -1.05
N LYS A 106 20.82 14.22 -2.28
CA LYS A 106 22.05 14.98 -2.54
C LYS A 106 21.96 16.42 -2.03
N ASN A 107 20.76 16.99 -2.03
CA ASN A 107 20.50 18.39 -1.65
C ASN A 107 19.73 18.47 -0.32
N ARG A 108 20.28 17.89 0.76
CA ARG A 108 19.56 17.77 2.06
C ARG A 108 19.24 19.09 2.75
N THR A 109 19.79 20.20 2.26
CA THR A 109 19.53 21.55 2.75
C THR A 109 18.20 22.12 2.26
N LEU A 110 17.52 21.45 1.32
CA LEU A 110 16.22 21.85 0.82
C LEU A 110 15.17 21.75 1.93
N LYS A 111 14.48 22.86 2.22
CA LYS A 111 13.49 22.95 3.31
C LYS A 111 12.04 23.08 2.84
N GLY A 112 11.80 23.08 1.53
CA GLY A 112 10.45 23.26 1.02
C GLY A 112 10.31 22.93 -0.45
N LEU A 113 9.06 22.62 -0.83
CA LEU A 113 8.68 22.19 -2.17
C LEU A 113 9.11 23.19 -3.26
N ASN A 114 9.08 24.50 -2.98
CA ASN A 114 9.48 25.54 -3.94
C ASN A 114 10.95 25.43 -4.37
N TYR A 115 11.81 24.83 -3.55
CA TYR A 115 13.22 24.59 -3.91
C TYR A 115 13.41 23.27 -4.68
N VAL A 116 12.44 22.35 -4.59
CA VAL A 116 12.43 21.08 -5.31
C VAL A 116 11.88 21.24 -6.72
N LYS A 117 10.84 22.08 -6.92
CA LYS A 117 10.20 22.32 -8.23
C LYS A 117 11.15 22.70 -9.38
N PRO A 118 12.21 23.52 -9.15
CA PRO A 118 13.18 23.84 -10.20
C PRO A 118 14.07 22.67 -10.63
N LEU A 119 14.19 21.61 -9.83
CA LEU A 119 15.10 20.50 -10.10
C LEU A 119 14.68 19.72 -11.35
N PRO A 120 15.64 19.25 -12.17
CA PRO A 120 15.33 18.43 -13.35
C PRO A 120 14.54 17.17 -13.00
N ALA A 121 14.89 16.50 -11.89
CA ALA A 121 14.21 15.28 -11.46
C ALA A 121 12.73 15.51 -11.15
N TYR A 122 12.38 16.63 -10.50
CA TYR A 122 10.99 17.01 -10.28
C TYR A 122 10.28 17.27 -11.61
N ARG A 123 10.89 18.06 -12.50
CA ARG A 123 10.30 18.38 -13.82
C ARG A 123 10.01 17.12 -14.64
N ASN A 124 10.88 16.11 -14.56
CA ASN A 124 10.67 14.84 -15.24
C ASN A 124 9.45 14.10 -14.69
N CYS A 125 9.33 13.97 -13.37
CA CYS A 125 8.13 13.43 -12.73
C CYS A 125 6.89 14.25 -13.08
N ALA A 126 6.98 15.58 -13.02
CA ALA A 126 5.89 16.49 -13.31
C ALA A 126 5.40 16.37 -14.76
N THR A 127 6.31 16.12 -15.70
CA THR A 127 5.96 15.88 -17.10
C THR A 127 5.24 14.55 -17.27
N GLN A 128 5.73 13.48 -16.62
CA GLN A 128 5.12 12.15 -16.72
C GLN A 128 3.76 12.08 -16.02
N TYR A 129 3.60 12.74 -14.87
CA TYR A 129 2.45 12.60 -13.98
C TYR A 129 1.67 13.91 -13.82
N ASN A 130 1.52 14.68 -14.89
CA ASN A 130 0.98 16.04 -14.81
C ASN A 130 -0.45 16.12 -14.20
N HIS A 131 -1.28 15.09 -14.35
CA HIS A 131 -2.63 15.04 -13.76
C HIS A 131 -2.59 14.68 -12.27
N TRP A 132 -1.50 14.07 -11.82
CA TRP A 132 -1.31 13.58 -10.46
C TRP A 132 -0.32 14.42 -9.65
N LEU A 133 0.05 15.62 -10.15
CA LEU A 133 1.06 16.49 -9.53
C LEU A 133 0.83 16.75 -8.05
N PHE A 134 -0.43 16.90 -7.64
CA PHE A 134 -0.76 17.15 -6.24
C PHE A 134 -0.28 16.01 -5.32
N LEU A 135 -0.35 14.74 -5.77
CA LEU A 135 0.15 13.59 -5.01
C LEU A 135 1.66 13.68 -4.81
N PHE A 136 2.38 14.05 -5.87
CA PHE A 136 3.83 14.22 -5.80
C PHE A 136 4.21 15.42 -4.94
N ASP A 137 3.50 16.54 -5.05
CA ASP A 137 3.74 17.74 -4.24
C ASP A 137 3.54 17.46 -2.75
N GLU A 138 2.49 16.73 -2.34
CA GLU A 138 2.30 16.31 -0.95
C GLU A 138 3.35 15.30 -0.50
N ALA A 139 3.62 14.26 -1.31
CA ALA A 139 4.65 13.28 -1.01
C ALA A 139 6.03 13.90 -0.81
N ILE A 140 6.38 14.92 -1.60
CA ILE A 140 7.65 15.66 -1.45
C ILE A 140 7.68 16.44 -0.13
N LYS A 141 6.57 17.03 0.31
CA LYS A 141 6.54 17.73 1.61
C LYS A 141 6.84 16.74 2.75
N ASP A 142 6.21 15.57 2.72
CA ASP A 142 6.45 14.51 3.71
C ASP A 142 7.90 14.01 3.65
N MET A 143 8.45 13.81 2.44
CA MET A 143 9.85 13.48 2.22
C MET A 143 10.80 14.52 2.85
N LEU A 144 10.55 15.80 2.63
CA LEU A 144 11.37 16.90 3.15
C LEU A 144 11.25 17.02 4.68
N ALA A 145 10.07 16.78 5.24
CA ALA A 145 9.86 16.74 6.68
C ALA A 145 10.67 15.59 7.31
N ALA A 146 10.55 14.38 6.77
CA ALA A 146 11.31 13.22 7.23
C ALA A 146 12.82 13.41 7.08
N LEU A 147 13.28 14.15 6.06
CA LEU A 147 14.71 14.42 5.86
C LEU A 147 15.32 15.24 7.01
N GLN A 148 14.51 15.97 7.78
CA GLN A 148 14.96 16.69 8.98
C GLN A 148 14.97 15.82 10.24
N SER A 149 14.20 14.71 10.26
CA SER A 149 13.98 13.88 11.46
C SER A 149 14.54 12.47 11.38
N TYR A 150 14.91 11.94 10.21
CA TYR A 150 15.24 10.51 10.06
C TYR A 150 16.34 10.02 11.02
N GLN A 151 17.33 10.86 11.34
CA GLN A 151 18.42 10.53 12.27
C GLN A 151 17.99 10.46 13.74
N SER A 152 16.83 11.03 14.07
CA SER A 152 16.25 10.96 15.41
C SER A 152 15.48 9.66 15.66
N SER A 153 15.22 8.87 14.62
CA SER A 153 14.56 7.58 14.76
C SER A 153 15.54 6.52 15.28
N THR A 154 15.14 5.82 16.35
CA THR A 154 15.86 4.66 16.87
C THR A 154 15.59 3.45 15.98
N TYR A 155 16.39 3.31 14.93
CA TYR A 155 16.43 2.11 14.09
C TYR A 155 17.75 1.34 14.29
N LEU A 156 17.73 0.07 13.93
CA LEU A 156 18.90 -0.80 13.84
C LEU A 156 19.04 -1.32 12.42
N VAL A 157 20.26 -1.69 12.03
CA VAL A 157 20.53 -2.41 10.77
C VAL A 157 20.73 -3.88 11.11
N GLN A 158 19.90 -4.75 10.54
CA GLN A 158 19.99 -6.20 10.72
C GLN A 158 19.63 -6.89 9.40
N ASP A 159 20.46 -7.85 8.96
CA ASP A 159 20.26 -8.63 7.73
C ASP A 159 19.94 -7.76 6.50
N ASP A 160 20.75 -6.72 6.28
CA ASP A 160 20.61 -5.71 5.21
C ASP A 160 19.26 -4.95 5.22
N LYS A 161 18.59 -4.88 6.38
CA LYS A 161 17.33 -4.18 6.57
C LYS A 161 17.37 -3.20 7.74
N ILE A 162 16.61 -2.12 7.59
CA ILE A 162 16.26 -1.21 8.68
C ILE A 162 15.14 -1.85 9.51
N VAL A 163 15.39 -2.05 10.80
CA VAL A 163 14.42 -2.60 11.77
C VAL A 163 14.22 -1.61 12.92
N TYR A 164 13.08 -1.70 13.60
CA TYR A 164 12.72 -0.79 14.70
C TYR A 164 12.63 -1.54 16.02
N VAL A 165 12.92 -0.83 17.12
CA VAL A 165 12.71 -1.34 18.49
C VAL A 165 11.36 -0.84 18.99
N GLU A 166 10.46 -1.77 19.34
CA GLU A 166 9.18 -1.50 19.97
C GLU A 166 9.11 -2.23 21.31
N GLY A 167 9.24 -1.46 22.39
CA GLY A 167 9.40 -2.01 23.74
C GLY A 167 10.69 -2.82 23.86
N GLU A 168 10.56 -4.12 24.13
CA GLU A 168 11.68 -5.08 24.21
C GLU A 168 11.86 -5.91 22.92
N SER A 169 11.03 -5.69 21.91
CA SER A 169 11.04 -6.46 20.66
C SER A 169 11.63 -5.70 19.49
N ILE A 170 12.31 -6.41 18.59
CA ILE A 170 12.73 -5.90 17.28
C ILE A 170 11.66 -6.28 16.27
N VAL A 171 11.19 -5.29 15.51
CA VAL A 171 10.18 -5.46 14.46
C VAL A 171 10.78 -5.10 13.10
N ASP A 172 10.75 -6.05 12.17
CA ASP A 172 11.29 -5.94 10.81
C ASP A 172 10.20 -5.72 9.75
N ASN A 173 8.93 -5.76 10.15
CA ASN A 173 7.76 -5.59 9.31
C ASN A 173 7.13 -4.18 9.42
N VAL A 174 7.80 -3.24 10.10
CA VAL A 174 7.34 -1.87 10.31
C VAL A 174 8.13 -0.91 9.43
N VAL A 175 7.41 -0.02 8.74
CA VAL A 175 7.99 1.06 7.94
C VAL A 175 7.44 2.39 8.45
N ARG A 176 8.31 3.32 8.85
CA ARG A 176 7.96 4.66 9.33
C ARG A 176 8.04 5.68 8.18
N GLY A 177 7.24 5.45 7.14
CA GLY A 177 7.16 6.33 5.98
C GLY A 177 8.53 6.66 5.36
N TYR A 178 8.79 7.94 5.11
CA TYR A 178 10.04 8.41 4.50
C TYR A 178 11.24 8.41 5.46
N ASP A 179 11.05 8.33 6.79
CA ASP A 179 12.18 8.20 7.72
C ASP A 179 12.94 6.90 7.45
N THR A 180 12.22 5.80 7.20
CA THR A 180 12.84 4.52 6.81
C THR A 180 13.59 4.64 5.49
N VAL A 181 13.04 5.36 4.51
CA VAL A 181 13.70 5.59 3.22
C VAL A 181 15.03 6.32 3.42
N TRP A 182 15.04 7.40 4.19
CA TRP A 182 16.27 8.15 4.46
C TRP A 182 17.28 7.40 5.32
N ALA A 183 16.82 6.55 6.24
CA ALA A 183 17.69 5.62 6.97
C ALA A 183 18.45 4.69 6.00
N TYR A 184 17.77 4.09 5.02
CA TYR A 184 18.43 3.28 3.98
C TYR A 184 19.46 4.08 3.19
N TYR A 185 19.12 5.30 2.74
CA TYR A 185 20.06 6.16 2.01
C TYR A 185 21.30 6.53 2.85
N TYR A 186 21.11 6.74 4.15
CA TYR A 186 22.17 7.07 5.09
C TYR A 186 23.10 5.89 5.37
N GLU A 187 22.55 4.71 5.64
CA GLU A 187 23.33 3.50 5.90
C GLU A 187 24.09 3.03 4.65
N HIS A 188 23.45 3.09 3.47
CA HIS A 188 24.13 2.82 2.21
C HIS A 188 25.31 3.78 1.97
N GLN A 189 25.21 5.06 2.37
CA GLN A 189 26.33 6.00 2.26
C GLN A 189 27.48 5.66 3.23
N LYS A 190 27.18 5.02 4.36
CA LYS A 190 28.18 4.54 5.31
C LYS A 190 28.85 3.22 4.89
N GLY A 191 28.35 2.57 3.84
CA GLY A 191 28.87 1.29 3.36
C GLY A 191 28.27 0.08 4.08
N ASN A 192 27.11 0.25 4.71
CA ASN A 192 26.27 -0.85 5.20
C ASN A 192 25.27 -1.28 4.13
#